data_AF-A0A1I1QUR2-F1
#
_entry.id   AF-A0A1I1QUR2-F1
#
_cell.length_a   1.000
_cell.length_b   1.000
_cell.length_c   1.000
_cell.angle_alpha   90.00
_cell.angle_beta   90.00
_cell.angle_gamma   90.00
#
_symmetry.space_group_name_H-M   'P 1'
#
loop_
_entity.id
_entity.type
_entity.pdbx_description
1 polymer ?
#
loop_
_entity_poly.entity_id
_entity_poly.type
_entity_poly.pdbx_seq_one_letter_code
_entity_poly.pdbx_strand_id
1 'polypeptide(L)'
;MTKRRDKSYALDQCALYRCSTRKKLFKLLQTSSEKFAELKAAPDLYKPLRKKKKDGTFRPVLAPRGDLKRIQRRIGELLLRVKTPDYLMSPVRGRSNIDNAARHRGAAAFHLLDIEDFYPSCTASKVAWFLGKYLGCPPDVVKVLLDLTTLNGVLPAGSPASPSLAFWAYADMWDEIDQLTRDAGCQVSVYVDDITVSGQNVPGVLVHAIKERLAHHGHSFKASKEIGQINAPVVVTGVVVRDQTLLMPNVQHLERHKLRAEIAKLPEGYEKAKKMASLMGREGTEQQILARNQAH
;
A
#
# COMPACT_ATOMS: atom_id res chain seq x y z
N MET A 1 -13.18 -23.94 3.43
CA MET A 1 -12.45 -22.73 3.85
C MET A 1 -13.36 -21.87 4.72
N THR A 2 -13.14 -21.83 6.02
CA THR A 2 -13.92 -21.00 6.95
C THR A 2 -13.69 -19.53 6.62
N LYS A 3 -14.71 -18.83 6.08
CA LYS A 3 -14.71 -17.37 5.94
C LYS A 3 -14.40 -16.79 7.32
N ARG A 4 -13.16 -16.31 7.54
CA ARG A 4 -12.83 -15.51 8.72
C ARG A 4 -13.83 -14.36 8.74
N ARG A 5 -14.67 -14.28 9.79
CA ARG A 5 -15.61 -13.18 9.98
C ARG A 5 -14.85 -11.88 9.74
N ASP A 6 -15.38 -11.05 8.83
CA ASP A 6 -14.88 -9.70 8.67
C ASP A 6 -15.04 -8.98 10.01
N LYS A 7 -13.91 -8.56 10.58
CA LYS A 7 -13.85 -7.85 11.86
C LYS A 7 -13.66 -6.35 11.63
N SER A 8 -13.92 -5.86 10.42
CA SER A 8 -13.88 -4.44 10.11
C SER A 8 -14.99 -3.69 10.82
N TYR A 9 -14.76 -2.41 11.10
CA TYR A 9 -15.68 -1.53 11.81
C TYR A 9 -15.71 -0.13 11.19
N ALA A 10 -16.73 0.67 11.48
CA ALA A 10 -16.81 2.05 11.01
C ALA A 10 -15.73 2.94 11.66
N LEU A 11 -15.41 4.09 11.05
CA LEU A 11 -14.32 4.96 11.51
C LEU A 11 -14.54 5.48 12.94
N ASP A 12 -15.79 5.77 13.31
CA ASP A 12 -16.22 6.21 14.64
C ASP A 12 -16.09 5.11 15.72
N GLN A 13 -15.96 3.85 15.30
CA GLN A 13 -15.68 2.71 16.16
C GLN A 13 -14.18 2.42 16.31
N CYS A 14 -13.32 3.15 15.59
CA CYS A 14 -11.88 3.05 15.75
C CYS A 14 -11.46 3.39 17.17
N ALA A 15 -10.53 2.64 17.76
CA ALA A 15 -10.08 2.90 19.13
C ALA A 15 -9.39 4.28 19.29
N LEU A 16 -8.87 4.84 18.19
CA LEU A 16 -8.30 6.19 18.15
C LEU A 16 -9.37 7.27 18.01
N TYR A 17 -10.61 6.94 17.63
CA TYR A 17 -11.71 7.89 17.52
C TYR A 17 -12.00 8.53 18.89
N ARG A 18 -11.99 9.87 18.91
CA ARG A 18 -12.13 10.73 20.08
C ARG A 18 -11.23 10.26 21.24
N CYS A 19 -9.98 9.89 20.93
CA CYS A 19 -8.99 9.57 21.95
C CYS A 19 -8.57 10.84 22.68
N SER A 20 -9.26 11.17 23.78
CA SER A 20 -9.22 12.50 24.41
C SER A 20 -8.00 12.80 25.30
N THR A 21 -7.16 11.81 25.63
CA THR A 21 -6.02 12.04 26.54
C THR A 21 -4.78 11.26 26.12
N ARG A 22 -3.60 11.79 26.43
CA ARG A 22 -2.31 11.09 26.26
C ARG A 22 -2.26 9.77 27.04
N LYS A 23 -2.83 9.72 28.25
CA LYS A 23 -2.90 8.49 29.06
C LYS A 23 -3.68 7.38 28.35
N LYS A 24 -4.85 7.70 27.79
CA LYS A 24 -5.64 6.74 26.99
C LYS A 24 -4.87 6.31 25.75
N LEU A 25 -4.23 7.25 25.04
CA LEU A 25 -3.42 6.95 23.87
C LEU A 25 -2.31 5.95 24.20
N PHE A 26 -1.48 6.21 25.22
CA PHE A 26 -0.38 5.32 25.56
C PHE A 26 -0.84 3.90 25.92
N LYS A 27 -1.98 3.76 26.62
CA LYS A 27 -2.61 2.45 26.87
C LYS A 27 -3.01 1.74 25.57
N LEU A 28 -3.62 2.45 24.62
CA LEU A 28 -4.00 1.88 23.32
C LEU A 28 -2.79 1.44 22.48
N LEU A 29 -1.71 2.23 22.54
CA LEU A 29 -0.47 2.01 21.84
C LEU A 29 0.45 0.99 22.53
N GLN A 30 0.08 0.51 23.72
CA GLN A 30 0.88 -0.42 24.54
C GLN A 30 2.28 0.14 24.83
N THR A 31 2.32 1.41 25.24
CA THR A 31 3.53 2.14 25.59
C THR A 31 3.30 3.02 26.82
N SER A 32 4.31 3.78 27.24
CA SER A 32 4.23 4.68 28.40
C SER A 32 4.72 6.09 28.05
N SER A 33 4.43 7.06 28.92
CA SER A 33 4.92 8.44 28.79
C SER A 33 6.45 8.50 28.81
N GLU A 34 7.08 7.70 29.66
CA GLU A 34 8.53 7.63 29.83
C GLU A 34 9.16 7.07 28.56
N LYS A 35 8.56 6.01 27.99
CA LYS A 35 9.04 5.44 26.74
C LYS A 35 8.88 6.41 25.56
N PHE A 36 7.78 7.16 25.50
CA PHE A 36 7.60 8.20 24.51
C PHE A 36 8.65 9.33 24.64
N ALA A 37 8.94 9.77 25.88
CA ALA A 37 9.97 10.78 26.13
C ALA A 37 11.37 10.29 25.71
N GLU A 38 11.72 9.04 26.01
CA GLU A 38 12.98 8.43 25.57
C GLU A 38 13.07 8.37 24.04
N LEU A 39 12.01 7.90 23.37
CA LEU A 39 11.97 7.86 21.91
C LEU A 39 12.19 9.25 21.31
N LYS A 40 11.53 10.28 21.86
CA LYS A 40 11.65 11.66 21.37
C LYS A 40 13.07 12.23 21.53
N ALA A 41 13.80 11.81 22.56
CA ALA A 41 15.18 12.24 22.80
C ALA A 41 16.22 11.42 22.02
N ALA A 42 15.84 10.26 21.48
CA ALA A 42 16.77 9.36 20.81
C ALA A 42 17.21 9.90 19.42
N PRO A 43 18.52 9.93 19.13
CA PRO A 43 19.02 10.46 17.85
C PRO A 43 18.92 9.44 16.69
N ASP A 44 18.79 8.14 16.96
CA ASP A 44 18.94 7.05 15.98
C ASP A 44 17.66 6.21 15.78
N LEU A 45 16.50 6.86 15.73
CA LEU A 45 15.20 6.17 15.58
C LEU A 45 15.01 5.46 14.23
N TYR A 46 15.77 5.82 13.21
CA TYR A 46 15.61 5.30 11.86
C TYR A 46 16.97 4.92 11.26
N LYS A 47 17.01 3.76 10.58
CA LYS A 47 18.22 3.24 9.93
C LYS A 47 17.96 2.94 8.45
N PRO A 48 18.88 3.26 7.52
CA PRO A 48 18.71 2.92 6.11
C PRO A 48 18.55 1.43 5.86
N LEU A 49 17.50 1.06 5.13
CA LEU A 49 17.35 -0.28 4.57
C LEU A 49 18.10 -0.34 3.24
N ARG A 50 19.17 -1.14 3.22
CA ARG A 50 19.95 -1.40 2.01
C ARG A 50 19.20 -2.38 1.11
N LYS A 51 18.20 -1.89 0.36
CA LYS A 51 17.59 -2.62 -0.76
C LYS A 51 18.02 -1.98 -2.07
N LYS A 52 18.77 -2.74 -2.89
CA LYS A 52 19.13 -2.33 -4.25
C LYS A 52 17.89 -2.33 -5.15
N LYS A 53 17.76 -1.31 -5.98
CA LYS A 53 16.90 -1.27 -7.16
C LYS A 53 17.52 -2.13 -8.26
N LYS A 54 16.74 -2.38 -9.32
CA LYS A 54 17.21 -3.12 -10.52
C LYS A 54 18.37 -2.41 -11.24
N ASP A 55 18.43 -1.08 -11.14
CA ASP A 55 19.47 -0.22 -11.71
C ASP A 55 20.74 -0.10 -10.85
N GLY A 56 20.81 -0.80 -9.71
CA GLY A 56 21.95 -0.77 -8.78
C GLY A 56 21.91 0.34 -7.72
N THR A 57 21.02 1.32 -7.83
CA THR A 57 20.83 2.38 -6.80
C THR A 57 20.08 1.83 -5.58
N PHE A 58 20.16 2.48 -4.42
CA PHE A 58 19.41 2.04 -3.22
C PHE A 58 18.04 2.72 -3.15
N ARG A 59 17.01 1.99 -2.67
CA ARG A 59 15.76 2.66 -2.28
C ARG A 59 15.99 3.46 -0.98
N PRO A 60 15.59 4.74 -0.91
CA PRO A 60 15.73 5.54 0.31
C PRO A 60 14.66 5.14 1.34
N VAL A 61 14.71 3.91 1.83
CA VAL A 61 13.75 3.41 2.84
C VAL A 61 14.43 3.40 4.20
N LEU A 62 13.81 4.04 5.17
CA LEU A 62 14.30 4.12 6.54
C LEU A 62 13.48 3.21 7.46
N ALA A 63 14.12 2.20 8.05
CA ALA A 63 13.48 1.31 9.01
C ALA A 63 13.48 1.93 10.41
N PRO A 64 12.31 1.99 11.08
CA PRO A 64 12.23 2.42 12.47
C PRO A 64 12.94 1.42 13.40
N ARG A 65 13.49 1.92 14.50
CA ARG A 65 14.02 1.15 15.63
C ARG A 65 12.95 0.19 16.16
N GLY A 66 13.36 -0.96 16.69
CA GLY A 66 12.46 -2.08 16.96
C GLY A 66 11.28 -1.74 17.90
N ASP A 67 11.49 -0.86 18.87
CA ASP A 67 10.48 -0.36 19.79
C ASP A 67 9.51 0.65 19.16
N LEU A 68 10.03 1.65 18.42
CA LEU A 68 9.22 2.57 17.62
C LEU A 68 8.37 1.80 16.60
N LYS A 69 8.98 0.81 15.94
CA LYS A 69 8.31 -0.07 14.97
C LYS A 69 7.11 -0.81 15.57
N ARG A 70 7.22 -1.26 16.84
CA ARG A 70 6.10 -1.92 17.53
C ARG A 70 4.94 -0.94 17.76
N ILE A 71 5.24 0.27 18.21
CA ILE A 71 4.23 1.32 18.43
C ILE A 71 3.55 1.70 17.10
N GLN A 72 4.34 1.95 16.06
CA GLN A 72 3.82 2.26 14.73
C GLN A 72 2.98 1.12 14.15
N ARG A 73 3.39 -0.13 14.36
CA ARG A 73 2.59 -1.29 13.93
C ARG A 73 1.25 -1.28 14.64
N ARG A 74 1.24 -1.01 15.95
CA ARG A 74 0.01 -0.92 16.72
C ARG A 74 -0.91 0.19 16.19
N ILE A 75 -0.38 1.37 15.86
CA ILE A 75 -1.15 2.45 15.22
C ILE A 75 -1.77 1.97 13.90
N GLY A 76 -0.96 1.37 13.02
CA GLY A 76 -1.44 0.87 11.74
C GLY A 76 -2.51 -0.22 11.89
N GLU A 77 -2.34 -1.16 12.81
CA GLU A 77 -3.33 -2.22 13.08
C GLU A 77 -4.69 -1.67 13.55
N LEU A 78 -4.71 -0.57 14.31
CA LEU A 78 -5.97 0.06 14.76
C LEU A 78 -6.70 0.71 13.58
N LEU A 79 -5.97 1.32 12.65
CA LEU A 79 -6.52 1.97 11.45
C LEU A 79 -6.91 0.97 10.35
N LEU A 80 -6.17 -0.14 10.20
CA LEU A 80 -6.43 -1.18 9.18
C LEU A 80 -7.69 -2.01 9.45
N ARG A 81 -8.28 -1.89 10.64
CA ARG A 81 -9.57 -2.50 10.96
C ARG A 81 -10.75 -1.59 10.61
N VAL A 82 -10.50 -0.33 10.29
CA VAL A 82 -11.54 0.53 9.77
C VAL A 82 -11.96 0.03 8.39
N LYS A 83 -13.26 -0.06 8.14
CA LYS A 83 -13.81 -0.46 6.84
C LYS A 83 -13.32 0.52 5.77
N THR A 84 -12.79 -0.03 4.68
CA THR A 84 -12.19 0.76 3.58
C THR A 84 -13.07 0.70 2.34
N PRO A 85 -13.01 1.72 1.45
CA PRO A 85 -13.67 1.69 0.16
C PRO A 85 -13.20 0.54 -0.72
N ASP A 86 -14.02 0.14 -1.69
CA ASP A 86 -13.73 -1.01 -2.54
C ASP A 86 -12.60 -0.76 -3.55
N TYR A 87 -12.32 0.48 -3.92
CA TYR A 87 -11.20 0.81 -4.81
C TYR A 87 -9.83 0.56 -4.15
N LEU A 88 -9.74 0.56 -2.80
CA LEU A 88 -8.46 0.45 -2.11
C LEU A 88 -7.99 -1.00 -2.01
N MET A 89 -6.96 -1.39 -2.75
CA MET A 89 -6.48 -2.78 -2.77
C MET A 89 -5.31 -3.03 -1.81
N SER A 90 -4.54 -2.00 -1.45
CA SER A 90 -3.49 -2.06 -0.43
C SER A 90 -3.50 -0.77 0.39
N PRO A 91 -3.35 -0.82 1.73
CA PRO A 91 -2.86 -1.94 2.57
C PRO A 91 -3.96 -2.83 3.18
N VAL A 92 -5.08 -3.04 2.48
CA VAL A 92 -6.26 -3.73 3.04
C VAL A 92 -5.99 -5.21 3.31
N ARG A 93 -6.38 -5.68 4.50
CA ARG A 93 -6.24 -7.09 4.89
C ARG A 93 -7.11 -7.99 4.03
N GLY A 94 -6.51 -9.03 3.44
CA GLY A 94 -7.23 -10.03 2.65
C GLY A 94 -7.40 -9.66 1.18
N ARG A 95 -6.92 -8.48 0.76
CA ARG A 95 -6.73 -8.11 -0.64
C ARG A 95 -5.25 -8.33 -1.01
N SER A 96 -5.01 -8.79 -2.23
CA SER A 96 -3.66 -9.03 -2.78
C SER A 96 -3.46 -8.29 -4.10
N ASN A 97 -2.22 -8.26 -4.60
CA ASN A 97 -1.92 -7.74 -5.94
C ASN A 97 -2.63 -8.54 -7.05
N ILE A 98 -2.89 -9.84 -6.83
CA ILE A 98 -3.67 -10.65 -7.77
C ILE A 98 -5.13 -10.21 -7.75
N ASP A 99 -5.71 -9.94 -6.58
CA ASP A 99 -7.08 -9.44 -6.47
C ASP A 99 -7.20 -8.03 -7.07
N ASN A 100 -6.15 -7.20 -6.94
CA ASN A 100 -6.05 -5.91 -7.61
C ASN A 100 -6.14 -6.04 -9.12
N ALA A 101 -5.32 -6.90 -9.72
CA ALA A 101 -5.37 -7.18 -11.15
C ALA A 101 -6.73 -7.79 -11.58
N ALA A 102 -7.29 -8.70 -10.77
CA ALA A 102 -8.58 -9.35 -11.03
C ALA A 102 -9.72 -8.34 -11.20
N ARG A 103 -9.70 -7.23 -10.45
CA ARG A 103 -10.70 -6.16 -10.54
C ARG A 103 -10.84 -5.62 -11.96
N HIS A 104 -9.76 -5.62 -12.76
CA HIS A 104 -9.72 -5.01 -14.08
C HIS A 104 -9.96 -5.98 -15.25
N ARG A 105 -10.40 -7.21 -14.97
CA ARG A 105 -10.78 -8.16 -16.02
C ARG A 105 -11.89 -7.61 -16.91
N GLY A 106 -11.86 -7.97 -18.18
CA GLY A 106 -12.87 -7.60 -19.17
C GLY A 106 -12.84 -6.15 -19.63
N ALA A 107 -11.91 -5.34 -19.10
CA ALA A 107 -11.70 -3.99 -19.60
C ALA A 107 -10.98 -4.00 -20.96
N ALA A 108 -11.39 -3.12 -21.86
CA ALA A 108 -10.76 -2.93 -23.16
C ALA A 108 -9.67 -1.85 -23.12
N ALA A 109 -9.78 -0.88 -22.21
CA ALA A 109 -8.85 0.22 -22.03
C ALA A 109 -8.35 0.32 -20.60
N PHE A 110 -7.08 0.68 -20.46
CA PHE A 110 -6.36 0.81 -19.19
C PHE A 110 -5.52 2.07 -19.18
N HIS A 111 -5.44 2.71 -18.02
CA HIS A 111 -4.48 3.77 -17.74
C HIS A 111 -3.88 3.59 -16.35
N LEU A 112 -2.57 3.40 -16.29
CA LEU A 112 -1.82 3.16 -15.06
C LEU A 112 -0.97 4.38 -14.73
N LEU A 113 -1.03 4.82 -13.47
CA LEU A 113 -0.24 5.92 -12.92
C LEU A 113 0.50 5.42 -11.67
N ASP A 114 1.74 5.89 -11.47
CA ASP A 114 2.55 5.66 -10.29
C ASP A 114 2.78 7.01 -9.62
N ILE A 115 2.37 7.16 -8.35
CA ILE A 115 2.61 8.39 -7.60
C ILE A 115 4.09 8.51 -7.28
N GLU A 116 4.69 9.64 -7.66
CA GLU A 116 6.08 9.92 -7.36
C GLU A 116 6.26 10.25 -5.88
N ASP A 117 7.26 9.63 -5.26
CA ASP A 117 7.66 9.85 -3.87
C ASP A 117 6.45 9.87 -2.90
N PHE A 118 5.52 8.92 -3.06
CA PHE A 118 4.24 8.91 -2.35
C PHE A 118 4.35 9.21 -0.85
N TYR A 119 5.18 8.45 -0.12
CA TYR A 119 5.35 8.65 1.32
C TYR A 119 6.05 9.98 1.68
N PRO A 120 7.16 10.37 1.04
CA PRO A 120 7.70 11.73 1.18
C PRO A 120 6.70 12.86 0.89
N SER A 121 5.73 12.64 0.00
CA SER A 121 4.68 13.62 -0.31
C SER A 121 3.52 13.61 0.70
N CYS A 122 3.44 12.60 1.59
CA CYS A 122 2.44 12.55 2.66
C CYS A 122 2.88 13.38 3.87
N THR A 123 2.37 14.62 3.97
CA THR A 123 2.80 15.60 4.98
C THR A 123 2.22 15.35 6.37
N ALA A 124 2.99 15.72 7.41
CA ALA A 124 2.53 15.72 8.80
C ALA A 124 1.30 16.59 9.00
N SER A 125 1.17 17.70 8.25
CA SER A 125 -0.01 18.58 8.30
C SER A 125 -1.28 17.88 7.82
N LYS A 126 -1.22 17.13 6.70
CA LYS A 126 -2.39 16.37 6.22
C LYS A 126 -2.74 15.22 7.16
N VAL A 127 -1.74 14.55 7.73
CA VAL A 127 -1.96 13.53 8.77
C VAL A 127 -2.61 14.16 10.01
N ALA A 128 -2.12 15.32 10.47
CA ALA A 128 -2.67 16.05 11.61
C ALA A 128 -4.14 16.43 11.38
N TRP A 129 -4.44 16.92 10.17
CA TRP A 129 -5.79 17.25 9.74
C TRP A 129 -6.70 16.02 9.83
N PHE A 130 -6.28 14.86 9.35
CA PHE A 130 -7.07 13.63 9.48
C PHE A 130 -7.30 13.24 10.95
N LEU A 131 -6.24 13.19 11.75
CA LEU A 131 -6.31 12.81 13.16
C LEU A 131 -7.20 13.76 13.97
N GLY A 132 -7.15 15.07 13.69
CA GLY A 132 -7.97 16.07 14.36
C GLY A 132 -9.41 16.11 13.85
N LYS A 133 -9.59 16.25 12.53
CA LYS A 133 -10.91 16.46 11.90
C LYS A 133 -11.77 15.20 11.88
N TYR A 134 -11.22 14.06 11.48
CA TYR A 134 -12.00 12.83 11.27
C TYR A 134 -11.96 11.89 12.47
N LEU A 135 -10.80 11.78 13.13
CA LEU A 135 -10.71 11.01 14.37
C LEU A 135 -11.08 11.83 15.61
N GLY A 136 -11.20 13.15 15.55
CA GLY A 136 -11.60 13.96 16.70
C GLY A 136 -10.59 13.93 17.85
N CYS A 137 -9.31 13.67 17.57
CA CYS A 137 -8.25 13.70 18.58
C CYS A 137 -7.92 15.16 18.94
N PRO A 138 -7.75 15.49 20.23
CA PRO A 138 -7.32 16.82 20.65
C PRO A 138 -5.86 17.09 20.23
N PRO A 139 -5.44 18.38 20.14
CA PRO A 139 -4.13 18.76 19.60
C PRO A 139 -2.93 18.09 20.29
N ASP A 140 -2.98 17.86 21.60
CA ASP A 140 -1.89 17.21 22.36
C ASP A 140 -1.73 15.73 22.01
N VAL A 141 -2.84 15.02 21.76
CA VAL A 141 -2.86 13.63 21.28
C VAL A 141 -2.41 13.54 19.83
N VAL A 142 -2.87 14.46 18.98
CA VAL A 142 -2.41 14.58 17.59
C VAL A 142 -0.90 14.76 17.55
N LYS A 143 -0.34 15.64 18.37
CA LYS A 143 1.11 15.88 18.44
C LYS A 143 1.89 14.62 18.78
N VAL A 144 1.45 13.82 19.75
CA VAL A 144 2.11 12.55 20.11
C VAL A 144 2.06 11.56 18.94
N LEU A 145 0.92 11.45 18.26
CA LEU A 145 0.78 10.56 17.10
C LEU A 145 1.71 11.00 15.95
N LEU A 146 1.82 12.29 15.66
CA LEU A 146 2.75 12.81 14.65
C LEU A 146 4.20 12.51 15.02
N ASP A 147 4.60 12.76 16.26
CA ASP A 147 5.96 12.49 16.75
C ASP A 147 6.33 11.00 16.64
N LEU A 148 5.35 10.11 16.76
CA LEU A 148 5.54 8.67 16.62
C LEU A 148 5.50 8.15 15.18
N THR A 149 4.93 8.90 14.23
CA THR A 149 4.59 8.38 12.90
C THR A 149 5.23 9.13 11.74
N THR A 150 5.78 10.31 11.99
CA THR A 150 6.43 11.14 10.98
C THR A 150 7.93 11.23 11.22
N LEU A 151 8.68 11.49 10.16
CA LEU A 151 10.10 11.78 10.18
C LEU A 151 10.32 12.97 9.24
N ASN A 152 10.98 14.03 9.72
CA ASN A 152 11.22 15.25 8.93
C ASN A 152 9.94 15.84 8.32
N GLY A 153 8.83 15.79 9.05
CA GLY A 153 7.54 16.36 8.62
C GLY A 153 6.75 15.53 7.61
N VAL A 154 7.18 14.30 7.30
CA VAL A 154 6.51 13.42 6.30
C VAL A 154 6.39 11.99 6.82
N LEU A 155 5.57 11.16 6.18
CA LEU A 155 5.47 9.73 6.51
C LEU A 155 6.72 8.97 6.01
N PRO A 156 7.41 8.18 6.85
CA PRO A 156 8.57 7.40 6.41
C PRO A 156 8.14 6.08 5.75
N ALA A 157 8.70 5.77 4.58
CA ALA A 157 8.34 4.58 3.79
C ALA A 157 8.59 3.22 4.49
N GLY A 158 9.45 3.17 5.52
CA GLY A 158 9.73 1.95 6.28
C GLY A 158 8.88 1.77 7.54
N SER A 159 8.03 2.73 7.89
CA SER A 159 7.13 2.60 9.03
C SER A 159 5.92 1.72 8.70
N PRO A 160 5.55 0.78 9.59
CA PRO A 160 4.33 -0.01 9.43
C PRO A 160 3.02 0.79 9.62
N ALA A 161 3.08 2.02 10.13
CA ALA A 161 1.89 2.90 10.24
C ALA A 161 1.62 3.67 8.94
N SER A 162 2.67 3.98 8.18
CA SER A 162 2.59 4.85 7.00
C SER A 162 1.57 4.41 5.97
N PRO A 163 1.43 3.13 5.58
CA PRO A 163 0.45 2.75 4.56
C PRO A 163 -0.98 3.11 4.94
N SER A 164 -1.39 2.84 6.19
CA SER A 164 -2.74 3.17 6.66
C SER A 164 -2.94 4.67 6.88
N LEU A 165 -1.92 5.37 7.38
CA LEU A 165 -2.00 6.81 7.61
C LEU A 165 -2.02 7.58 6.29
N ALA A 166 -1.22 7.18 5.30
CA ALA A 166 -1.20 7.79 3.98
C ALA A 166 -2.57 7.66 3.30
N PHE A 167 -3.17 6.47 3.33
CA PHE A 167 -4.51 6.28 2.79
C PHE A 167 -5.54 7.18 3.50
N TRP A 168 -5.66 7.08 4.82
CA TRP A 168 -6.69 7.81 5.56
C TRP A 168 -6.49 9.32 5.58
N ALA A 169 -5.23 9.79 5.59
CA ALA A 169 -4.93 11.21 5.53
C ALA A 169 -5.38 11.84 4.21
N TYR A 170 -5.40 11.07 3.13
CA TYR A 170 -5.74 11.51 1.77
C TYR A 170 -7.02 10.83 1.26
N ALA A 171 -7.89 10.34 2.15
CA ALA A 171 -9.12 9.65 1.75
C ALA A 171 -10.03 10.55 0.89
N ASP A 172 -10.02 11.86 1.14
CA ASP A 172 -10.72 12.85 0.31
C ASP A 172 -10.21 12.87 -1.14
N MET A 173 -8.90 12.89 -1.35
CA MET A 173 -8.30 12.80 -2.68
C MET A 173 -8.72 11.51 -3.40
N TRP A 174 -8.69 10.39 -2.69
CA TRP A 174 -9.01 9.08 -3.27
C TRP A 174 -10.50 8.96 -3.61
N ASP A 175 -11.38 9.47 -2.77
CA ASP A 175 -12.82 9.50 -3.02
C ASP A 175 -13.17 10.41 -4.20
N GLU A 176 -12.49 11.55 -4.35
CA GLU A 176 -12.63 12.43 -5.53
C GLU A 176 -12.18 11.73 -6.82
N ILE A 177 -11.06 11.00 -6.80
CA ILE A 177 -10.58 10.22 -7.95
C ILE A 177 -11.55 9.09 -8.31
N ASP A 178 -12.04 8.35 -7.31
CA ASP A 178 -13.02 7.29 -7.53
C ASP A 178 -14.31 7.84 -8.13
N GLN A 179 -14.82 8.97 -7.62
CA GLN A 179 -15.99 9.63 -8.18
C GLN A 179 -15.78 10.02 -9.65
N LEU A 180 -14.65 10.67 -9.98
CA LEU A 180 -14.31 11.01 -11.37
C LEU A 180 -14.30 9.78 -12.29
N THR A 181 -13.75 8.64 -11.82
CA THR A 181 -13.73 7.42 -12.63
C THR A 181 -15.11 6.83 -12.84
N ARG A 182 -15.97 6.82 -11.81
CA ARG A 182 -17.35 6.34 -11.93
C ARG A 182 -18.18 7.19 -12.87
N ASP A 183 -18.05 8.51 -12.79
CA ASP A 183 -18.77 9.45 -13.66
C ASP A 183 -18.40 9.26 -15.13
N ALA A 184 -17.18 8.81 -15.40
CA ALA A 184 -16.71 8.47 -16.74
C ALA A 184 -17.01 7.02 -17.18
N GLY A 185 -17.80 6.26 -16.40
CA GLY A 185 -18.10 4.85 -16.68
C GLY A 185 -16.87 3.93 -16.58
N CYS A 186 -15.83 4.37 -15.89
CA CYS A 186 -14.60 3.63 -15.61
C CYS A 186 -14.61 3.11 -14.18
N GLN A 187 -13.60 2.31 -13.86
CA GLN A 187 -13.31 1.87 -12.50
C GLN A 187 -11.87 2.15 -12.16
N VAL A 188 -11.61 2.37 -10.87
CA VAL A 188 -10.27 2.57 -10.33
C VAL A 188 -9.92 1.53 -9.28
N SER A 189 -8.64 1.24 -9.17
CA SER A 189 -8.03 0.63 -8.00
C SER A 189 -6.78 1.38 -7.56
N VAL A 190 -6.50 1.31 -6.26
CA VAL A 190 -5.29 1.89 -5.65
C VAL A 190 -4.53 0.80 -4.91
N TYR A 191 -3.28 0.59 -5.27
CA TYR A 191 -2.38 -0.35 -4.63
C TYR A 191 -1.10 0.36 -4.20
N VAL A 192 -1.08 0.86 -2.96
CA VAL A 192 0.00 1.72 -2.45
C VAL A 192 0.09 3.00 -3.29
N ASP A 193 1.13 3.14 -4.10
CA ASP A 193 1.43 4.26 -5.00
C ASP A 193 0.92 4.03 -6.43
N ASP A 194 0.53 2.80 -6.77
CA ASP A 194 -0.03 2.44 -8.08
C ASP A 194 -1.53 2.77 -8.14
N ILE A 195 -1.94 3.51 -9.18
CA ILE A 195 -3.33 3.75 -9.55
C ILE A 195 -3.59 3.03 -10.87
N THR A 196 -4.63 2.21 -10.93
CA THR A 196 -5.08 1.57 -12.17
C THR A 196 -6.50 2.00 -12.49
N VAL A 197 -6.68 2.66 -13.63
CA VAL A 197 -7.99 3.00 -14.18
C VAL A 197 -8.27 2.05 -15.34
N SER A 198 -9.47 1.51 -15.43
CA SER A 198 -9.86 0.68 -16.57
C SER A 198 -11.34 0.84 -16.92
N GLY A 199 -11.69 0.49 -18.16
CA GLY A 199 -13.06 0.55 -18.66
C GLY A 199 -13.15 0.03 -20.09
N GLN A 200 -14.31 0.22 -20.74
CA GLN A 200 -14.42 0.00 -22.19
C GLN A 200 -13.66 1.07 -22.98
N ASN A 201 -13.62 2.28 -22.44
CA ASN A 201 -12.78 3.38 -22.88
C ASN A 201 -12.25 4.09 -21.64
N VAL A 202 -11.04 4.67 -21.71
CA VAL A 202 -10.50 5.54 -20.65
C VAL A 202 -10.20 6.90 -21.30
N PRO A 203 -11.10 7.89 -21.16
CA PRO A 203 -10.93 9.19 -21.81
C PRO A 203 -9.68 9.93 -21.32
N GLY A 204 -8.94 10.58 -22.22
CA GLY A 204 -7.79 11.41 -21.84
C GLY A 204 -8.13 12.54 -20.88
N VAL A 205 -9.35 13.10 -20.98
CA VAL A 205 -9.87 14.12 -20.06
C VAL A 205 -10.03 13.60 -18.62
N LEU A 206 -10.39 12.32 -18.45
CA LEU A 206 -10.45 11.68 -17.14
C LEU A 206 -9.04 11.57 -16.54
N VAL A 207 -8.08 11.09 -17.33
CA VAL A 207 -6.68 10.96 -16.90
C VAL A 207 -6.12 12.32 -16.48
N HIS A 208 -6.42 13.38 -17.24
CA HIS A 208 -6.02 14.74 -16.89
C HIS A 208 -6.65 15.18 -15.57
N ALA A 209 -7.96 15.00 -15.39
CA ALA A 209 -8.64 15.36 -14.16
C ALA A 209 -8.06 14.61 -12.93
N ILE A 210 -7.71 13.32 -13.07
CA ILE A 210 -7.05 12.56 -12.00
C ILE A 210 -5.70 13.18 -11.65
N LYS A 211 -4.89 13.54 -12.65
CA LYS A 211 -3.59 14.19 -12.44
C LYS A 211 -3.73 15.55 -11.75
N GLU A 212 -4.74 16.34 -12.12
CA GLU A 212 -5.05 17.60 -11.44
C GLU A 212 -5.44 17.37 -9.97
N ARG A 213 -6.25 16.35 -9.68
CA ARG A 213 -6.63 16.00 -8.29
C ARG A 213 -5.42 15.57 -7.46
N LEU A 214 -4.51 14.77 -8.03
CA LEU A 214 -3.24 14.46 -7.36
C LEU A 214 -2.47 15.75 -7.04
N ALA A 215 -2.32 16.64 -8.01
CA ALA A 215 -1.59 17.90 -7.85
C ALA A 215 -2.23 18.82 -6.80
N HIS A 216 -3.56 18.93 -6.76
CA HIS A 216 -4.30 19.71 -5.76
C HIS A 216 -4.03 19.23 -4.32
N HIS A 217 -3.78 17.94 -4.13
CA HIS A 217 -3.44 17.36 -2.84
C HIS A 217 -1.92 17.29 -2.59
N GLY A 218 -1.09 17.87 -3.47
CA GLY A 218 0.36 17.92 -3.31
C GLY A 218 1.09 16.65 -3.74
N HIS A 219 0.49 15.84 -4.61
CA HIS A 219 1.11 14.65 -5.19
C HIS A 219 1.42 14.86 -6.68
N SER A 220 2.57 14.34 -7.11
CA SER A 220 2.95 14.23 -8.52
C SER A 220 2.92 12.77 -8.98
N PHE A 221 3.03 12.53 -10.29
CA PHE A 221 3.09 11.19 -10.86
C PHE A 221 4.37 11.01 -11.65
N LYS A 222 4.81 9.76 -11.76
CA LYS A 222 6.02 9.41 -12.49
C LYS A 222 5.73 9.16 -13.96
N ALA A 223 5.97 10.16 -14.81
CA ALA A 223 5.71 10.09 -16.25
C ALA A 223 6.35 8.87 -16.94
N SER A 224 7.55 8.44 -16.50
CA SER A 224 8.22 7.26 -17.08
C SER A 224 7.58 5.91 -16.73
N LYS A 225 6.60 5.89 -15.83
CA LYS A 225 5.81 4.71 -15.48
C LYS A 225 4.34 4.85 -15.86
N GLU A 226 3.96 5.94 -16.52
CA GLU A 226 2.62 6.10 -17.04
C GLU A 226 2.42 5.16 -18.23
N ILE A 227 1.32 4.40 -18.22
CA ILE A 227 0.99 3.45 -19.28
C ILE A 227 -0.47 3.63 -19.66
N GLY A 228 -0.73 4.00 -20.92
CA GLY A 228 -2.04 3.94 -21.54
C GLY A 228 -2.08 2.79 -22.54
N GLN A 229 -3.07 1.91 -22.44
CA GLN A 229 -3.21 0.75 -23.32
C GLN A 229 -4.66 0.50 -23.70
N ILE A 230 -4.90 0.16 -24.96
CA ILE A 230 -6.21 -0.21 -25.50
C ILE A 230 -6.07 -1.55 -26.21
N ASN A 231 -7.05 -2.43 -26.02
CA ASN A 231 -7.18 -3.75 -26.67
C ASN A 231 -5.91 -4.60 -26.63
N ALA A 232 -5.13 -4.50 -25.54
CA ALA A 232 -3.95 -5.33 -25.35
C ALA A 232 -3.77 -5.73 -23.88
N PRO A 233 -3.03 -6.81 -23.60
CA PRO A 233 -2.74 -7.24 -22.24
C PRO A 233 -1.94 -6.19 -21.46
N VAL A 234 -2.28 -6.00 -20.18
CA VAL A 234 -1.64 -5.02 -19.30
C VAL A 234 -1.14 -5.69 -18.03
N VAL A 235 0.04 -5.29 -17.55
CA VAL A 235 0.59 -5.79 -16.28
C VAL A 235 0.12 -4.88 -15.15
N VAL A 236 -0.84 -5.35 -14.36
CA VAL A 236 -1.35 -4.67 -13.16
C VAL A 236 -0.70 -5.28 -11.92
N THR A 237 0.13 -4.51 -11.21
CA THR A 237 0.81 -4.94 -9.97
C THR A 237 1.53 -6.29 -10.07
N GLY A 238 2.15 -6.56 -11.22
CA GLY A 238 2.92 -7.77 -11.48
C GLY A 238 2.12 -8.99 -11.97
N VAL A 239 0.84 -8.81 -12.32
CA VAL A 239 -0.03 -9.83 -12.94
C VAL A 239 -0.51 -9.31 -14.28
N VAL A 240 -0.47 -10.15 -15.32
CA VAL A 240 -0.99 -9.78 -16.65
C VAL A 240 -2.52 -9.95 -16.63
N VAL A 241 -3.24 -8.93 -17.04
CA VAL A 241 -4.67 -8.97 -17.32
C VAL A 241 -4.85 -9.03 -18.84
N ARG A 242 -5.54 -10.07 -19.31
CA ARG A 242 -5.90 -10.25 -20.72
C ARG A 242 -7.33 -10.75 -20.79
N ASP A 243 -8.22 -9.93 -21.34
CA ASP A 243 -9.64 -10.23 -21.42
C ASP A 243 -10.17 -10.61 -20.02
N GLN A 244 -10.78 -11.78 -19.89
CA GLN A 244 -11.27 -12.32 -18.61
C GLN A 244 -10.21 -13.10 -17.81
N THR A 245 -8.98 -13.21 -18.32
CA THR A 245 -7.95 -14.10 -17.76
C THR A 245 -6.82 -13.32 -17.08
N LEU A 246 -6.34 -13.86 -15.96
CA LEU A 246 -5.10 -13.43 -15.32
C LEU A 246 -3.98 -14.40 -15.67
N LEU A 247 -2.82 -13.85 -16.02
CA LEU A 247 -1.64 -14.62 -16.40
C LEU A 247 -0.42 -14.17 -15.59
N MET A 248 0.49 -15.11 -15.36
CA MET A 248 1.81 -14.80 -14.82
C MET A 248 2.67 -14.16 -15.93
N PRO A 249 3.41 -13.07 -15.67
CA PRO A 249 4.31 -12.49 -16.66
C PRO A 249 5.44 -13.45 -17.06
N ASN A 250 5.84 -13.44 -18.34
CA ASN A 250 6.94 -14.26 -18.87
C ASN A 250 8.25 -14.11 -18.11
N VAL A 251 8.53 -12.92 -17.58
CA VAL A 251 9.71 -12.66 -16.73
C VAL A 251 9.70 -13.57 -15.49
N GLN A 252 8.55 -13.77 -14.86
CA GLN A 252 8.45 -14.66 -13.69
C GLN A 252 8.63 -16.13 -14.08
N HIS A 253 8.13 -16.57 -15.24
CA HIS A 253 8.40 -17.91 -15.77
C HIS A 253 9.90 -18.14 -16.00
N LEU A 254 10.59 -17.18 -16.62
CA LEU A 254 12.04 -17.24 -16.84
C LEU A 254 12.81 -17.30 -15.51
N GLU A 255 12.46 -16.45 -14.55
CA GLU A 255 13.11 -16.45 -13.23
C GLU A 255 12.89 -17.77 -12.47
N ARG A 256 11.72 -18.40 -12.60
CA ARG A 256 11.44 -19.74 -12.02
C ARG A 256 12.28 -20.82 -12.70
N HIS A 257 12.37 -20.79 -14.02
CA HIS A 257 13.19 -21.75 -14.77
C HIS A 257 14.67 -21.66 -14.35
N LYS A 258 15.23 -20.45 -14.28
CA LYS A 258 16.60 -20.22 -13.78
C LYS A 258 16.79 -20.74 -12.36
N LEU A 259 15.84 -20.45 -11.47
CA LEU A 259 15.90 -20.90 -10.08
C LEU A 259 15.86 -22.43 -9.95
N ARG A 260 15.04 -23.12 -10.76
CA ARG A 260 15.03 -24.59 -10.82
C ARG A 260 16.37 -25.16 -11.29
N ALA A 261 16.95 -24.57 -12.34
CA ALA A 261 18.25 -24.98 -12.85
C ALA A 261 19.38 -24.77 -11.83
N GLU A 262 19.34 -23.69 -11.05
CA GLU A 262 20.28 -23.44 -9.95
C GLU A 262 20.12 -24.46 -8.81
N ILE A 263 18.88 -24.74 -8.38
CA ILE A 263 18.60 -25.72 -7.32
C ILE A 263 19.10 -27.11 -7.71
N ALA A 264 18.94 -27.50 -8.97
CA ALA A 264 19.40 -28.79 -9.48
C ALA A 264 20.94 -28.98 -9.38
N LYS A 265 21.71 -27.88 -9.40
CA LYS A 265 23.17 -27.89 -9.30
C LYS A 265 23.69 -27.81 -7.86
N LEU A 266 22.83 -27.53 -6.88
CA LEU A 266 23.23 -27.34 -5.50
C LEU A 266 23.22 -28.66 -4.72
N PRO A 267 24.24 -28.91 -3.86
CA PRO A 267 24.21 -30.02 -2.93
C PRO A 267 23.11 -29.81 -1.88
N GLU A 268 22.67 -30.89 -1.23
CA GLU A 268 21.74 -30.79 -0.10
C GLU A 268 22.33 -29.92 1.01
N GLY A 269 21.50 -29.03 1.57
CA GLY A 269 21.92 -28.09 2.60
C GLY A 269 21.11 -26.81 2.65
N TYR A 270 21.55 -25.89 3.50
CA TYR A 270 20.83 -24.64 3.81
C TYR A 270 20.54 -23.78 2.56
N GLU A 271 21.52 -23.60 1.68
CA GLU A 271 21.33 -22.76 0.48
C GLU A 271 20.33 -23.37 -0.52
N LYS A 272 20.34 -24.69 -0.67
CA LYS A 272 19.35 -25.40 -1.50
C LYS A 272 17.95 -25.26 -0.89
N ALA A 273 17.80 -25.51 0.41
CA ALA A 273 16.53 -25.36 1.12
C ALA A 273 15.97 -23.92 1.02
N LYS A 274 16.83 -22.92 1.17
CA LYS A 274 16.46 -21.49 1.03
C LYS A 274 15.97 -21.17 -0.39
N LYS A 275 16.64 -21.67 -1.44
CA LYS A 275 16.19 -21.47 -2.82
C LYS A 275 14.93 -22.27 -3.13
N MET A 276 14.77 -23.48 -2.59
CA MET A 276 13.53 -24.26 -2.70
C MET A 276 12.35 -23.52 -2.08
N ALA A 277 12.51 -22.93 -0.88
CA ALA A 277 11.47 -22.12 -0.26
C ALA A 277 11.09 -20.91 -1.14
N SER A 278 12.07 -20.27 -1.78
CA SER A 278 11.84 -19.19 -2.76
C SER A 278 11.07 -19.69 -4.00
N LEU A 279 11.42 -20.86 -4.53
CA LEU A 279 10.72 -21.48 -5.66
C LEU A 279 9.27 -21.82 -5.30
N MET A 280 9.04 -22.46 -4.16
CA MET A 280 7.69 -22.78 -3.66
C MET A 280 6.84 -21.52 -3.51
N GLY A 281 7.40 -20.42 -3.03
CA GLY A 281 6.69 -19.14 -2.96
C GLY A 281 6.24 -18.63 -4.33
N ARG A 282 7.08 -18.75 -5.35
CA ARG A 282 6.75 -18.35 -6.74
C ARG A 282 5.73 -19.26 -7.40
N GLU A 283 5.80 -20.56 -7.13
CA GLU A 283 4.81 -21.55 -7.59
C GLU A 283 3.44 -21.31 -6.91
N GLY A 284 3.44 -20.96 -5.63
CA GLY A 284 2.23 -20.56 -4.90
C GLY A 284 1.53 -19.35 -5.54
N THR A 285 2.27 -18.37 -6.06
CA THR A 285 1.69 -17.23 -6.79
C THR A 285 0.94 -17.68 -8.05
N GLU A 286 1.50 -18.61 -8.84
CA GLU A 286 0.84 -19.13 -10.03
C GLU A 286 -0.44 -19.88 -9.68
N GLN A 287 -0.40 -20.73 -8.64
CA GLN A 287 -1.59 -21.42 -8.15
C GLN A 287 -2.68 -20.44 -7.69
N GLN A 288 -2.31 -19.33 -7.06
CA GLN A 288 -3.26 -18.29 -6.68
C GLN A 288 -3.89 -17.61 -7.90
N ILE A 289 -3.10 -17.30 -8.94
CA ILE A 289 -3.60 -16.75 -10.21
C ILE A 289 -4.62 -17.73 -10.85
N LEU A 290 -4.25 -19.00 -10.96
CA LEU A 290 -5.12 -20.04 -11.52
C LEU A 290 -6.41 -20.20 -10.72
N ALA A 291 -6.34 -20.21 -9.39
CA ALA A 291 -7.52 -20.27 -8.53
C ALA A 291 -8.46 -19.08 -8.73
N ARG A 292 -7.93 -17.87 -8.98
CA ARG A 292 -8.77 -16.69 -9.32
C ARG A 292 -9.38 -16.79 -10.70
N ASN A 293 -8.75 -17.47 -11.66
CA ASN A 293 -9.34 -17.73 -12.97
C ASN A 293 -10.51 -18.73 -12.88
N GLN A 294 -10.48 -19.66 -11.92
CA GLN A 294 -11.53 -20.69 -11.73
C GLN A 294 -12.71 -20.24 -10.87
N ALA A 295 -12.53 -19.21 -10.03
CA ALA A 295 -13.56 -18.71 -9.13
C ALA A 295 -14.62 -17.81 -9.82
N HIS A 296 -14.50 -17.61 -11.13
CA HIS A 296 -15.37 -16.82 -12.00
C HIS A 296 -15.67 -17.60 -13.28
#